data_AF-A0A4Z0MP72-F1
#
_entry.id   AF-A0A4Z0MP72-F1
#
_cell.length_a   1.000
_cell.length_b   1.000
_cell.length_c   1.000
_cell.angle_alpha   90.00
_cell.angle_beta   90.00
_cell.angle_gamma   90.00
#
_symmetry.space_group_name_H-M   'P 1'
#
loop_
_entity.id
_entity.type
_entity.pdbx_description
1 polymer ?
#
loop_
_entity_poly.entity_id
_entity_poly.type
_entity_poly.pdbx_seq_one_letter_code
_entity_poly.pdbx_strand_id
1 'polypeptide(L)'
;MASLEVAKSSRARIVKLYKRATYCYALPFIFLILAVIGIGEGLFLGVFCLSLLPLAVTGLVFTGRGLRLSSRSGDYEKKDVGFANVILGVILGGLGLLALGLAYA
;
A
#
# COMPACT_ATOMS: atom_id res chain seq x y z
N MET A 1 11.73 -1.87 32.83
CA MET A 1 12.28 -0.96 31.79
C MET A 1 12.50 -1.67 30.46
N ALA A 2 13.12 -2.86 30.41
CA ALA A 2 13.29 -3.63 29.17
C ALA A 2 11.97 -3.95 28.40
N SER A 3 10.86 -4.19 29.10
CA SER A 3 9.55 -4.46 28.47
C SER A 3 8.99 -3.25 27.69
N LEU A 4 9.25 -2.03 28.16
CA LEU A 4 8.77 -0.80 27.51
C LEU A 4 9.59 -0.47 26.25
N GLU A 5 10.90 -0.72 26.26
CA GLU A 5 11.75 -0.52 25.09
C GLU A 5 11.43 -1.50 23.96
N VAL A 6 11.16 -2.77 24.30
CA VAL A 6 10.77 -3.81 23.33
C VAL A 6 9.42 -3.48 22.68
N ALA A 7 8.46 -2.98 23.45
CA ALA A 7 7.17 -2.53 22.93
C ALA A 7 7.32 -1.31 21.98
N LYS A 8 8.15 -0.33 22.35
CA LYS A 8 8.40 0.88 21.55
C LYS A 8 9.13 0.57 20.24
N SER A 9 10.12 -0.32 20.28
CA SER A 9 10.85 -0.81 19.10
C SER A 9 9.93 -1.58 18.14
N SER A 10 9.05 -2.44 18.67
CA SER A 10 8.06 -3.18 17.88
C SER A 10 7.07 -2.25 17.19
N ARG A 11 6.57 -1.23 17.89
CA ARG A 11 5.65 -0.22 17.33
C ARG A 11 6.31 0.59 16.21
N ALA A 12 7.56 0.99 16.37
CA ALA A 12 8.32 1.69 15.31
C ALA A 12 8.46 0.83 14.04
N ARG A 13 8.67 -0.49 14.20
CA ARG A 13 8.76 -1.42 13.08
C ARG A 13 7.43 -1.58 12.34
N ILE A 14 6.31 -1.65 13.06
CA ILE A 14 4.96 -1.71 12.48
C ILE A 14 4.67 -0.43 11.69
N VAL A 15 4.95 0.74 12.27
CA VAL A 15 4.76 2.03 11.58
C VAL A 15 5.59 2.11 10.31
N LYS A 16 6.83 1.63 10.33
CA LYS A 16 7.69 1.61 9.12
C LYS A 16 7.11 0.72 8.02
N LEU A 17 6.53 -0.43 8.37
CA LEU A 17 5.87 -1.32 7.41
C LEU A 17 4.62 -0.67 6.80
N TYR A 18 3.77 -0.05 7.63
CA TYR A 18 2.57 0.62 7.13
C TYR A 18 2.90 1.85 6.28
N LYS A 19 3.90 2.66 6.66
CA LYS A 19 4.37 3.76 5.80
C LYS A 19 4.79 3.26 4.42
N ARG A 20 5.54 2.15 4.36
CA ARG A 20 5.94 1.53 3.08
C ARG A 20 4.73 1.07 2.28
N ALA A 21 3.73 0.46 2.92
CA ALA A 21 2.48 0.08 2.26
C ALA A 21 1.76 1.30 1.68
N THR A 22 1.61 2.37 2.46
CA THR A 22 0.99 3.63 2.01
C THR A 22 1.75 4.25 0.84
N TYR A 23 3.09 4.25 0.85
CA TYR A 23 3.87 4.72 -0.30
C TYR A 23 3.60 3.87 -1.55
N CYS A 24 3.51 2.54 -1.43
CA CYS A 24 3.17 1.68 -2.56
C CYS A 24 1.79 2.03 -3.13
N TYR A 25 0.81 2.32 -2.27
CA TYR A 25 -0.54 2.69 -2.68
C TYR A 25 -0.65 4.10 -3.27
N ALA A 26 0.20 5.03 -2.84
CA ALA A 26 0.18 6.43 -3.30
C ALA A 26 0.96 6.65 -4.60
N LEU A 27 2.01 5.85 -4.86
CA LEU A 27 2.89 5.99 -6.02
C LEU A 27 2.16 5.97 -7.39
N PRO A 28 1.15 5.13 -7.66
CA PRO A 28 0.46 5.15 -8.94
C PRO A 28 -0.31 6.46 -9.17
N PHE A 29 -0.84 7.09 -8.12
CA PHE A 29 -1.54 8.38 -8.25
C PHE A 29 -0.62 9.52 -8.72
N ILE A 30 0.68 9.45 -8.43
CA ILE A 30 1.66 10.42 -8.94
C ILE A 30 1.75 10.32 -10.46
N PHE A 31 1.80 9.10 -11.01
CA PHE A 31 1.80 8.89 -12.46
C PHE A 31 0.51 9.33 -13.11
N LEU A 32 -0.64 9.12 -12.44
CA LEU A 32 -1.93 9.64 -12.91
C LEU A 32 -1.93 11.17 -13.00
N ILE A 33 -1.45 11.86 -11.96
CA ILE A 33 -1.37 13.33 -11.96
C ILE A 33 -0.46 13.84 -13.09
N LEU A 34 0.70 13.21 -13.29
CA LEU A 34 1.61 13.57 -14.38
C LEU A 34 0.97 13.38 -15.76
N ALA A 35 0.21 12.29 -15.94
CA ALA A 35 -0.56 12.06 -17.16
C ALA A 35 -1.64 13.13 -17.37
N VAL A 36 -2.40 13.52 -16.33
CA VAL A 36 -3.46 14.54 -16.44
C VAL A 36 -2.92 15.93 -16.80
N ILE A 37 -1.68 16.25 -16.39
CA ILE A 37 -1.04 17.55 -16.69
C ILE A 37 -0.48 17.59 -18.13
N GLY A 38 -0.66 16.51 -18.92
CA GLY A 38 -0.26 16.46 -20.34
C GLY A 38 1.21 16.09 -20.56
N ILE A 39 1.92 15.67 -19.51
CA ILE A 39 3.31 15.22 -19.63
C ILE A 39 3.27 13.74 -20.02
N GLY A 40 3.63 13.40 -21.26
CA GLY A 40 3.83 12.01 -21.69
C GLY A 40 2.61 11.10 -21.51
N GLU A 41 1.40 11.62 -21.77
CA GLU A 41 0.10 11.02 -21.44
C GLU A 41 0.03 9.51 -21.67
N GLY A 42 0.40 9.01 -22.86
CA GLY A 42 0.33 7.58 -23.17
C GLY A 42 1.32 6.71 -22.36
N LEU A 43 2.53 7.21 -22.11
CA LEU A 43 3.55 6.48 -21.34
C LEU A 43 3.18 6.43 -19.86
N PHE A 44 2.78 7.56 -19.27
CA PHE A 44 2.44 7.60 -17.84
C PHE A 44 1.13 6.88 -17.52
N LEU A 45 0.15 6.92 -18.41
CA LEU A 45 -1.11 6.19 -18.25
C LEU A 45 -0.90 4.67 -18.40
N GLY A 46 -0.02 4.25 -19.32
CA GLY A 46 0.43 2.86 -19.42
C GLY A 46 1.18 2.37 -18.18
N VAL A 47 2.15 3.16 -17.69
CA VAL A 47 2.89 2.87 -16.45
C VAL A 47 1.97 2.85 -15.24
N PHE A 48 1.00 3.75 -15.16
CA PHE A 48 -0.04 3.72 -14.13
C PHE A 48 -0.78 2.39 -14.13
N CYS A 49 -1.35 1.98 -15.26
CA CYS A 49 -2.13 0.74 -15.37
C CYS A 49 -1.30 -0.51 -15.00
N LEU A 50 -0.06 -0.59 -15.51
CA LEU A 50 0.84 -1.71 -15.23
C LEU A 50 1.36 -1.73 -13.80
N SER A 51 1.50 -0.57 -13.16
CA SER A 51 2.02 -0.47 -11.79
C SER A 51 0.97 -0.73 -10.71
N LEU A 52 -0.34 -0.60 -11.00
CA LEU A 52 -1.43 -0.80 -10.04
C LEU A 52 -1.39 -2.18 -9.35
N LEU A 53 -1.37 -3.26 -10.14
CA LEU A 53 -1.34 -4.65 -9.62
C LEU A 53 -0.12 -4.92 -8.73
N PRO A 54 1.13 -4.76 -9.21
CA PRO A 54 2.32 -5.09 -8.42
C PRO A 54 2.48 -4.21 -7.19
N LEU A 55 2.09 -2.93 -7.26
CA LEU A 55 2.12 -2.03 -6.10
C LEU A 55 1.04 -2.37 -5.07
N ALA A 56 -0.17 -2.74 -5.51
CA ALA A 56 -1.22 -3.22 -4.62
C ALA A 56 -0.79 -4.49 -3.87
N VAL A 57 -0.24 -5.48 -4.58
CA VAL A 57 0.28 -6.72 -3.98
C VAL A 57 1.42 -6.42 -3.01
N THR A 58 2.38 -5.59 -3.42
CA THR A 58 3.53 -5.23 -2.57
C THR A 58 3.09 -4.51 -1.31
N GLY A 59 2.15 -3.57 -1.42
CA GLY A 59 1.56 -2.88 -0.28
C GLY A 59 0.79 -3.82 0.65
N LEU A 60 0.04 -4.78 0.10
CA LEU A 60 -0.66 -5.81 0.89
C LEU A 60 0.32 -6.72 1.63
N VAL A 61 1.44 -7.09 1.03
CA VAL A 61 2.50 -7.88 1.71
C VAL A 61 3.08 -7.12 2.90
N PHE A 62 3.39 -5.83 2.74
CA PHE A 62 3.86 -5.00 3.85
C PHE A 62 2.79 -4.83 4.93
N THR A 63 1.54 -4.66 4.54
CA THR A 63 0.39 -4.55 5.44
C THR A 63 0.18 -5.84 6.24
N GLY A 64 0.22 -7.00 5.59
CA GLY A 64 0.10 -8.32 6.23
C GLY A 64 1.24 -8.58 7.23
N ARG A 65 2.48 -8.20 6.89
CA ARG A 65 3.61 -8.25 7.84
C ARG A 65 3.40 -7.33 9.04
N GLY A 66 2.88 -6.12 8.82
CA GLY A 66 2.54 -5.17 9.89
C GLY A 66 1.41 -5.66 10.80
N LEU A 67 0.34 -6.21 10.23
CA LEU A 67 -0.80 -6.78 10.96
C LEU A 67 -0.41 -8.00 11.79
N ARG A 68 0.47 -8.86 11.28
CA ARG A 68 0.98 -10.01 12.03
C ARG A 68 1.81 -9.56 13.24
N LEU A 69 2.58 -8.48 13.09
CA LEU A 69 3.34 -7.90 14.18
C LEU A 69 2.44 -7.19 15.20
N SER A 70 1.47 -6.38 14.76
CA SER A 70 0.55 -5.68 15.67
C SER A 70 -0.34 -6.64 16.46
N SER A 71 -0.77 -7.74 15.84
CA SER A 71 -1.54 -8.78 16.51
C SER A 71 -0.72 -9.53 17.56
N ARG A 72 0.58 -9.75 17.31
CA ARG A 72 1.49 -10.35 18.30
C ARG A 72 1.83 -9.39 19.45
N SER A 73 1.87 -8.08 19.20
CA SER A 73 2.16 -7.08 20.22
C SER A 73 0.93 -6.57 20.96
N GLY A 74 -0.29 -7.01 20.61
CA GLY A 74 -1.54 -6.56 21.23
C GLY A 74 -1.86 -5.08 20.98
N ASP A 75 -1.31 -4.48 19.93
CA ASP A 75 -1.41 -3.04 19.66
C ASP A 75 -2.63 -2.76 18.77
N TYR A 76 -3.81 -2.63 19.41
CA TYR A 76 -5.11 -2.49 18.73
C TYR A 76 -5.18 -1.26 17.81
N GLU A 77 -4.62 -0.13 18.23
CA GLU A 77 -4.57 1.09 17.43
C GLU A 77 -3.87 0.86 16.08
N LYS A 78 -2.77 0.08 16.08
CA LYS A 78 -2.05 -0.27 14.85
C LYS A 78 -2.72 -1.42 14.08
N LYS A 79 -3.67 -2.13 14.67
CA LYS A 79 -4.49 -3.10 13.95
C LYS A 79 -5.50 -2.40 13.05
N ASP A 80 -6.14 -1.34 13.55
CA ASP A 80 -7.11 -0.54 12.78
C ASP A 80 -6.46 0.14 11.55
N VAL A 81 -5.27 0.72 11.75
CA VAL A 81 -4.46 1.27 10.63
C VAL A 81 -4.10 0.18 9.62
N GLY A 82 -3.82 -1.04 10.09
CA GLY A 82 -3.58 -2.18 9.23
C GLY A 82 -4.79 -2.56 8.40
N PHE A 83 -6.00 -2.57 8.98
CA PHE A 83 -7.25 -2.82 8.25
C PHE A 83 -7.51 -1.74 7.19
N ALA A 84 -7.31 -0.46 7.51
CA ALA A 84 -7.42 0.62 6.52
C ALA A 84 -6.47 0.40 5.33
N ASN A 85 -5.23 -0.01 5.58
CA ASN A 85 -4.27 -0.35 4.53
C ASN A 85 -4.66 -1.60 3.72
N VAL A 86 -5.37 -2.57 4.31
CA VAL A 86 -5.91 -3.72 3.56
C VAL A 86 -7.01 -3.26 2.62
N ILE A 87 -7.96 -2.44 3.11
CA ILE A 87 -9.06 -1.89 2.29
C ILE A 87 -8.48 -1.11 1.10
N LEU A 88 -7.49 -0.23 1.35
CA LEU A 88 -6.79 0.48 0.28
C LEU A 88 -6.16 -0.46 -0.74
N GLY A 89 -5.45 -1.50 -0.28
CA GLY A 89 -4.82 -2.49 -1.15
C GLY A 89 -5.83 -3.27 -1.99
N VAL A 90 -7.00 -3.62 -1.44
CA VAL A 90 -8.09 -4.30 -2.16
C VAL A 90 -8.70 -3.38 -3.22
N ILE A 91 -8.95 -2.11 -2.89
CA ILE A 91 -9.47 -1.12 -3.85
C ILE A 91 -8.47 -0.95 -5.01
N LEU A 92 -7.19 -0.73 -4.72
CA LEU A 92 -6.14 -0.60 -5.72
C LEU A 92 -5.97 -1.88 -6.56
N GLY A 93 -6.06 -3.06 -5.94
CA GLY A 93 -6.02 -4.33 -6.64
C GLY A 93 -7.21 -4.50 -7.59
N GLY A 94 -8.42 -4.15 -7.15
CA GLY A 94 -9.63 -4.15 -7.98
C GLY A 94 -9.52 -3.19 -9.16
N LEU A 95 -9.04 -1.96 -8.93
CA LEU A 95 -8.78 -0.99 -9.99
C LEU A 95 -7.73 -1.49 -10.98
N GLY A 96 -6.66 -2.14 -10.49
CA GLY A 96 -5.64 -2.73 -11.35
C GLY A 96 -6.20 -3.86 -12.24
N LEU A 97 -7.08 -4.71 -11.70
CA LEU A 97 -7.75 -5.76 -12.47
C LEU A 97 -8.69 -5.18 -13.53
N LEU A 98 -9.44 -4.12 -13.20
CA LEU A 98 -10.28 -3.41 -14.16
C LEU A 98 -9.44 -2.77 -15.27
N ALA A 99 -8.32 -2.15 -14.92
CA ALA A 99 -7.39 -1.55 -15.88
C ALA A 99 -6.80 -2.60 -16.85
N LEU A 100 -6.41 -3.77 -16.34
CA LEU A 100 -6.00 -4.89 -17.20
C LEU A 100 -7.15 -5.39 -18.07
N GLY A 101 -8.36 -5.54 -17.51
CA GLY A 101 -9.54 -5.95 -18.26
C GLY A 101 -9.84 -5.02 -19.44
N LEU A 102 -9.74 -3.71 -19.24
CA LEU A 102 -9.93 -2.71 -20.30
C LEU A 102 -8.78 -2.67 -21.31
N ALA A 103 -7.55 -2.99 -20.90
CA ALA A 103 -6.39 -3.00 -21.80
C ALA A 103 -6.40 -4.19 -22.77
N TYR A 104 -7.10 -5.28 -22.43
CA TYR A 104 -7.20 -6.51 -23.23
C TYR A 104 -8.61 -6.79 -23.77
N ALA A 105 -9.56 -5.85 -23.59
CA ALA A 105 -10.91 -5.91 -24.17
C ALA A 105 -10.97 -5.15 -25.50
#